data_AF-A0A378UYH2-F1
#
_entry.id   AF-A0A378UYH2-F1
#
_cell.length_a   1.000
_cell.length_b   1.000
_cell.length_c   1.000
_cell.angle_alpha   90.00
_cell.angle_beta   90.00
_cell.angle_gamma   90.00
#
_symmetry.space_group_name_H-M   'P 1'
#
loop_
_entity.id
_entity.type
_entity.pdbx_description
1 polymer ?
#
loop_
_entity_poly.entity_id
_entity_poly.type
_entity_poly.pdbx_seq_one_letter_code
_entity_poly.pdbx_strand_id
1 'polypeptide(L)'
;MNPAGRAIIKAAEYMPPHEPPSPDYPYVLITGRTVYHFHTRTKTGRAPQLNAAAPQVWLEISETDSRRAGIEEGDFVEVSTPRGCVMAAARITGIRPGVVFLPFHYGYWDTPPNPASGAHHRAANELTLTDWDPVSKQPIFKTAAATLRRVGGGRRPAPAPTNTASAPVAVAAGTAGSP
;
A
#
# COMPACT_ATOMS: atom_id res chain seq x y z
N MET A 1 25.86 22.42 -15.08
CA MET A 1 25.44 22.74 -16.46
C MET A 1 26.57 22.32 -17.40
N ASN A 2 26.30 21.67 -18.53
CA ASN A 2 27.36 21.32 -19.49
C ASN A 2 27.56 22.49 -20.48
N PRO A 3 28.64 23.28 -20.38
CA PRO A 3 28.88 24.39 -21.29
C PRO A 3 29.12 23.95 -22.73
N ALA A 4 29.42 22.67 -22.99
CA ALA A 4 29.59 22.13 -24.33
C ALA A 4 28.27 21.70 -25.02
N GLY A 5 27.10 21.96 -24.42
CA GLY A 5 25.78 21.70 -25.03
C GLY A 5 25.42 20.23 -25.24
N ARG A 6 26.22 19.29 -24.73
CA ARG A 6 26.01 17.84 -24.88
C ARG A 6 25.35 17.23 -23.64
N ALA A 7 24.61 16.13 -23.81
CA ALA A 7 24.11 15.36 -22.68
C ALA A 7 25.27 14.85 -21.80
N ILE A 8 25.06 14.82 -20.48
CA ILE A 8 26.00 14.21 -19.53
C ILE A 8 25.51 12.79 -19.26
N ILE A 9 26.26 11.79 -19.69
CA ILE A 9 26.03 10.39 -19.34
C ILE A 9 26.90 10.07 -18.12
N LYS A 10 26.28 9.68 -17.01
CA LYS A 10 26.98 9.35 -15.76
C LYS A 10 26.65 7.91 -15.37
N ALA A 11 27.68 7.06 -15.31
CA ALA A 11 27.55 5.73 -14.73
C ALA A 11 27.40 5.84 -13.21
N ALA A 12 26.62 4.95 -12.62
CA ALA A 12 26.44 4.82 -11.18
C ALA A 12 26.43 3.34 -10.81
N GLU A 13 26.96 3.02 -9.64
CA GLU A 13 26.87 1.68 -9.08
C GLU A 13 25.44 1.41 -8.59
N TYR A 14 25.07 0.13 -8.55
CA TYR A 14 23.81 -0.28 -7.95
C TYR A 14 23.85 -0.06 -6.43
N MET A 15 22.80 0.58 -5.90
CA MET A 15 22.59 0.70 -4.47
C MET A 15 21.40 -0.17 -4.07
N PRO A 16 21.56 -1.07 -3.08
CA PRO A 16 20.44 -1.86 -2.58
C PRO A 16 19.39 -0.97 -1.89
N PRO A 17 18.15 -1.45 -1.72
CA PRO A 17 17.16 -0.76 -0.90
C PRO A 17 17.69 -0.52 0.51
N HIS A 18 17.34 0.64 1.08
CA HIS A 18 17.76 1.02 2.43
C HIS A 18 17.21 0.09 3.52
N GLU A 19 16.08 -0.56 3.24
CA GLU A 19 15.46 -1.56 4.12
C GLU A 19 15.11 -2.81 3.31
N PRO A 20 16.03 -3.78 3.17
CA PRO A 20 15.75 -5.04 2.51
C PRO A 20 14.88 -5.95 3.40
N PRO A 21 14.08 -6.86 2.82
CA PRO A 21 13.36 -7.87 3.57
C PRO A 21 14.27 -8.73 4.45
N SER A 22 13.77 -9.15 5.60
CA SER A 22 14.45 -10.01 6.57
C SER A 22 13.54 -11.17 7.00
N PRO A 23 14.02 -12.15 7.77
CA PRO A 23 13.16 -13.21 8.31
C PRO A 23 11.97 -12.67 9.12
N ASP A 24 12.15 -11.57 9.86
CA ASP A 24 11.10 -10.95 10.67
C ASP A 24 10.13 -10.10 9.84
N TYR A 25 10.61 -9.55 8.72
CA TYR A 25 9.86 -8.71 7.79
C TYR A 25 10.06 -9.20 6.34
N PRO A 26 9.42 -10.32 5.95
CA PRO A 26 9.75 -11.04 4.72
C PRO A 26 9.19 -10.40 3.43
N TYR A 27 8.35 -9.37 3.53
CA TYR A 27 7.70 -8.74 2.38
C TYR A 27 8.32 -7.38 2.04
N VAL A 28 8.42 -7.07 0.74
CA VAL A 28 8.63 -5.70 0.27
C VAL A 28 7.28 -4.99 0.22
N LEU A 29 7.08 -4.02 1.10
CA LEU A 29 5.95 -3.10 1.05
C LEU A 29 6.23 -1.97 0.05
N ILE A 30 5.35 -1.83 -0.94
CA ILE A 30 5.33 -0.70 -1.86
C ILE A 30 4.08 0.16 -1.62
N THR A 31 4.20 1.46 -1.86
CA THR A 31 3.07 2.40 -1.75
C THR A 31 2.84 3.18 -3.04
N GLY A 32 1.58 3.54 -3.29
CA GLY A 32 1.25 4.28 -4.50
C GLY A 32 -0.14 4.88 -4.52
N ARG A 33 -0.51 5.30 -5.73
CA ARG A 33 -1.77 5.97 -6.04
C ARG A 33 -2.70 5.03 -6.77
N THR A 34 -3.98 5.35 -6.73
CA THR A 34 -5.07 4.65 -7.40
C THR A 34 -5.92 5.69 -8.12
N VAL A 35 -6.66 5.30 -9.15
CA VAL A 35 -7.33 6.27 -10.03
C VAL A 35 -8.43 7.08 -9.31
N TYR A 36 -9.07 6.52 -8.28
CA TYR A 36 -10.24 7.13 -7.63
C TYR A 36 -9.90 8.27 -6.68
N HIS A 37 -8.64 8.36 -6.24
CA HIS A 37 -8.25 9.28 -5.19
C HIS A 37 -7.01 10.08 -5.55
N PHE A 38 -7.07 11.38 -5.24
CA PHE A 38 -5.96 12.29 -5.43
C PHE A 38 -5.35 12.65 -4.07
N HIS A 39 -4.05 12.38 -3.92
CA HIS A 39 -3.28 12.57 -2.69
C HIS A 39 -4.07 12.16 -1.43
N THR A 40 -4.36 13.09 -0.53
CA THR A 40 -4.89 12.83 0.81
C THR A 40 -6.42 12.72 0.85
N ARG A 41 -7.09 12.59 -0.30
CA ARG A 41 -8.56 12.47 -0.41
C ARG A 41 -9.35 13.69 0.05
N THR A 42 -8.73 14.80 0.45
CA THR A 42 -9.47 15.97 0.94
C THR A 42 -10.49 16.50 -0.07
N LYS A 43 -10.24 16.38 -1.38
CA LYS A 43 -11.26 16.67 -2.41
C LYS A 43 -12.02 15.41 -2.83
N THR A 44 -11.31 14.37 -3.27
CA THR A 44 -11.93 13.18 -3.89
C THR A 44 -12.72 12.31 -2.91
N GLY A 45 -12.39 12.32 -1.62
CA GLY A 45 -13.16 11.63 -0.58
C GLY A 45 -14.49 12.30 -0.25
N ARG A 46 -14.70 13.57 -0.66
CA ARG A 46 -15.98 14.29 -0.52
C ARG A 46 -16.89 14.11 -1.74
N ALA A 47 -16.38 13.56 -2.84
CA ALA A 47 -17.19 13.21 -4.00
C ALA A 47 -17.82 11.83 -3.77
N PRO A 48 -19.16 11.70 -3.66
CA PRO A 48 -19.80 10.45 -3.27
C PRO A 48 -19.42 9.25 -4.13
N GLN A 49 -19.38 9.43 -5.46
CA GLN A 49 -19.05 8.38 -6.42
C GLN A 49 -17.61 7.87 -6.24
N LEU A 50 -16.65 8.79 -6.08
CA LEU A 50 -15.24 8.43 -5.89
C LEU A 50 -15.00 7.79 -4.53
N ASN A 51 -15.66 8.27 -3.48
CA ASN A 51 -15.56 7.69 -2.15
C ASN A 51 -16.20 6.30 -2.09
N ALA A 52 -17.36 6.10 -2.74
CA ALA A 52 -18.00 4.80 -2.83
C ALA A 52 -17.16 3.77 -3.59
N ALA A 53 -16.36 4.20 -4.57
CA ALA A 53 -15.50 3.32 -5.36
C ALA A 53 -14.23 2.86 -4.63
N ALA A 54 -13.74 3.59 -3.63
CA ALA A 54 -12.54 3.24 -2.88
C ALA A 54 -12.63 3.71 -1.40
N PRO A 55 -13.60 3.20 -0.61
CA PRO A 55 -13.99 3.81 0.66
C PRO A 55 -12.94 3.65 1.79
N GLN A 56 -12.12 2.60 1.71
CA GLN A 56 -11.15 2.24 2.75
C GLN A 56 -9.84 1.75 2.14
N VAL A 57 -8.79 1.73 2.96
CA VAL A 57 -7.50 1.16 2.59
C VAL A 57 -7.62 -0.37 2.42
N TRP A 58 -6.90 -0.93 1.46
CA TRP A 58 -6.76 -2.37 1.23
C TRP A 58 -5.29 -2.73 1.07
N LEU A 59 -4.97 -3.99 1.38
CA LEU A 59 -3.68 -4.61 1.14
C LEU A 59 -3.77 -5.46 -0.13
N GLU A 60 -2.93 -5.22 -1.13
CA GLU A 60 -2.76 -6.20 -2.20
C GLU A 60 -1.69 -7.22 -1.85
N ILE A 61 -2.01 -8.49 -2.04
CA ILE A 61 -1.15 -9.63 -1.78
C ILE A 61 -1.26 -10.65 -2.93
N SER A 62 -0.15 -11.31 -3.25
CA SER A 62 -0.15 -12.36 -4.27
C SER A 62 -0.94 -13.58 -3.81
N GLU A 63 -1.52 -14.33 -4.74
CA GLU A 63 -2.20 -15.61 -4.40
C GLU A 63 -1.24 -16.61 -3.71
N THR A 64 0.04 -16.61 -4.10
CA THR A 64 1.02 -17.51 -3.48
C THR A 64 1.28 -17.14 -2.03
N ASP A 65 1.44 -15.84 -1.75
CA ASP A 65 1.71 -15.35 -0.40
C ASP A 65 0.46 -15.42 0.48
N SER A 66 -0.73 -15.18 -0.08
CA SER A 66 -1.99 -15.28 0.66
C SER A 66 -2.22 -16.71 1.16
N ARG A 67 -1.96 -17.72 0.31
CA ARG A 67 -2.01 -19.14 0.69
C ARG A 67 -0.97 -19.48 1.76
N ARG A 68 0.26 -18.96 1.64
CA ARG A 68 1.33 -19.19 2.64
C ARG A 68 1.01 -18.56 4.00
N ALA A 69 0.41 -17.38 4.00
CA ALA A 69 0.06 -16.63 5.21
C ALA A 69 -1.32 -17.01 5.79
N GLY A 70 -2.09 -17.86 5.12
CA GLY A 70 -3.46 -18.20 5.53
C GLY A 70 -4.40 -17.00 5.50
N ILE A 71 -4.23 -16.11 4.52
CA ILE A 71 -5.03 -14.90 4.31
C ILE A 71 -5.97 -15.12 3.13
N GLU A 72 -7.25 -14.88 3.34
CA GLU A 72 -8.28 -14.96 2.31
C GLU A 72 -8.72 -13.57 1.82
N GLU A 73 -9.43 -13.52 0.70
CA GLU A 73 -9.98 -12.28 0.15
C GLU A 73 -10.92 -11.62 1.17
N GLY A 74 -10.70 -10.33 1.44
CA GLY A 74 -11.48 -9.55 2.39
C GLY A 74 -11.06 -9.71 3.86
N ASP A 75 -10.17 -10.65 4.19
CA ASP A 75 -9.64 -10.78 5.55
C ASP A 75 -9.00 -9.48 6.01
N PHE A 76 -9.17 -9.16 7.29
CA PHE A 76 -8.52 -8.00 7.87
C PHE A 76 -7.10 -8.37 8.29
N VAL A 77 -6.12 -7.63 7.80
CA VAL A 77 -4.70 -7.93 7.93
C VAL A 77 -3.96 -6.75 8.53
N GLU A 78 -3.11 -7.04 9.51
CA GLU A 78 -2.08 -6.14 10.00
C GLU A 78 -0.86 -6.19 9.10
N VAL A 79 -0.51 -5.04 8.54
CA VAL A 79 0.73 -4.82 7.82
C VAL A 79 1.65 -4.04 8.75
N SER A 80 2.70 -4.67 9.22
CA SER A 80 3.60 -4.11 10.22
C SER A 80 5.01 -3.92 9.69
N THR A 81 5.64 -2.84 10.11
CA THR A 81 7.07 -2.55 9.89
C THR A 81 7.71 -2.18 11.24
N PRO A 82 9.02 -1.96 11.34
CA PRO A 82 9.63 -1.47 12.58
C PRO A 82 9.04 -0.15 13.11
N ARG A 83 8.37 0.64 12.26
CA ARG A 83 7.85 1.96 12.59
C ARG A 83 6.41 1.97 13.09
N GLY A 84 5.61 0.96 12.74
CA GLY A 84 4.19 0.94 13.04
C GLY A 84 3.41 -0.08 12.22
N CYS A 85 2.09 0.03 12.27
CA CYS A 85 1.19 -0.90 11.58
C CYS A 85 -0.01 -0.20 10.92
N VAL A 86 -0.46 -0.78 9.81
CA VAL A 86 -1.71 -0.43 9.11
C VAL A 86 -2.62 -1.64 9.12
N MET A 87 -3.91 -1.37 9.28
CA MET A 87 -4.97 -2.34 9.22
C MET A 87 -5.73 -2.19 7.89
N ALA A 88 -5.78 -3.25 7.09
CA ALA A 88 -6.39 -3.20 5.77
C ALA A 88 -7.07 -4.53 5.41
N ALA A 89 -8.13 -4.46 4.62
CA ALA A 89 -8.74 -5.66 4.03
C ALA A 89 -7.83 -6.21 2.92
N ALA A 90 -7.59 -7.52 2.90
CA ALA A 90 -6.76 -8.19 1.91
C ALA A 90 -7.48 -8.29 0.57
N ARG A 91 -6.77 -7.97 -0.50
CA ARG A 91 -7.18 -8.10 -1.88
C ARG A 91 -6.17 -8.99 -2.60
N ILE A 92 -6.63 -10.14 -3.09
CA ILE A 92 -5.75 -11.11 -3.76
C ILE A 92 -5.59 -10.70 -5.23
N THR A 93 -4.37 -10.34 -5.62
CA THR A 93 -4.05 -9.82 -6.95
C THR A 93 -2.85 -10.54 -7.56
N GLY A 94 -2.59 -10.30 -8.84
CA GLY A 94 -1.41 -10.79 -9.56
C GLY A 94 -0.11 -10.07 -9.20
N ILE A 95 -0.05 -9.35 -8.07
CA ILE A 95 1.17 -8.70 -7.61
C ILE A 95 2.27 -9.74 -7.43
N ARG A 96 3.52 -9.36 -7.71
CA ARG A 96 4.67 -10.26 -7.63
C ARG A 96 4.77 -10.88 -6.23
N PRO A 97 4.97 -12.20 -6.09
CA PRO A 97 5.23 -12.83 -4.80
C PRO A 97 6.38 -12.16 -4.03
N GLY A 98 6.22 -12.05 -2.71
CA GLY A 98 7.13 -11.31 -1.82
C GLY A 98 6.96 -9.79 -1.85
N VAL A 99 6.01 -9.25 -2.63
CA VAL A 99 5.68 -7.82 -2.68
C VAL A 99 4.23 -7.61 -2.27
N VAL A 100 4.00 -6.61 -1.44
CA VAL A 100 2.66 -6.18 -1.03
C VAL A 100 2.46 -4.69 -1.27
N PHE A 101 1.22 -4.27 -1.52
CA PHE A 101 0.91 -2.88 -1.82
C PHE A 101 -0.14 -2.29 -0.88
N LEU A 102 0.09 -1.05 -0.46
CA LEU A 102 -0.89 -0.19 0.21
C LEU A 102 -1.03 1.15 -0.54
N PRO A 103 -2.25 1.61 -0.85
CA PRO A 103 -2.46 2.98 -1.31
C PRO A 103 -2.22 3.97 -0.17
N PHE A 104 -1.47 5.05 -0.41
CA PHE A 104 -1.16 6.04 0.64
C PHE A 104 -2.26 7.09 0.88
N HIS A 105 -3.38 6.98 0.17
CA HIS A 105 -4.43 8.01 0.14
C HIS A 105 -5.15 8.23 1.47
N TYR A 106 -5.08 7.26 2.37
CA TYR A 106 -5.94 7.15 3.54
C TYR A 106 -5.26 7.71 4.79
N GLY A 107 -5.63 8.93 5.19
CA GLY A 107 -5.22 9.56 6.44
C GLY A 107 -6.34 9.56 7.49
N TYR A 108 -6.35 10.55 8.38
CA TYR A 108 -7.21 10.57 9.58
C TYR A 108 -8.36 11.58 9.53
N TRP A 109 -8.34 12.48 8.54
CA TRP A 109 -9.28 13.59 8.49
C TRP A 109 -10.75 13.17 8.33
N ASP A 110 -11.00 11.99 7.76
CA ASP A 110 -12.33 11.44 7.45
C ASP A 110 -12.72 10.25 8.35
N THR A 111 -11.94 9.92 9.37
CA THR A 111 -12.25 8.76 10.23
C THR A 111 -11.86 9.06 11.67
N PRO A 112 -12.79 8.97 12.64
CA PRO A 112 -12.46 9.15 14.04
C PRO A 112 -11.47 8.06 14.49
N PRO A 113 -10.63 8.34 15.50
CA PRO A 113 -9.73 7.33 16.06
C PRO A 113 -10.53 6.14 16.59
N ASN A 114 -9.90 4.96 16.63
CA ASN A 114 -10.50 3.80 17.26
C ASN A 114 -10.80 4.12 18.74
N PRO A 115 -12.05 4.00 19.23
CA PRO A 115 -12.39 4.38 20.60
C PRO A 115 -11.65 3.58 21.69
N ALA A 116 -11.21 2.35 21.38
CA ALA A 116 -10.53 1.47 22.32
C ALA A 116 -9.01 1.68 22.35
N SER A 117 -8.38 2.00 21.21
CA SER A 117 -6.91 2.18 21.14
C SER A 117 -6.47 3.63 20.98
N GLY A 118 -7.37 4.56 20.67
CA GLY A 118 -7.05 5.96 20.35
C GLY A 118 -6.23 6.14 19.07
N ALA A 119 -5.89 5.05 18.38
CA ALA A 119 -4.97 5.04 17.26
C ALA A 119 -5.69 5.04 15.91
N HIS A 120 -4.94 5.44 14.88
CA HIS A 120 -5.36 5.36 13.50
C HIS A 120 -4.44 4.43 12.73
N HIS A 121 -4.96 3.31 12.22
CA HIS A 121 -4.16 2.29 11.54
C HIS A 121 -4.49 2.22 10.05
N ARG A 122 -4.28 3.31 9.30
CA ARG A 122 -4.64 3.34 7.87
C ARG A 122 -3.67 4.10 6.95
N ALA A 123 -2.78 4.91 7.49
CA ALA A 123 -1.86 5.69 6.67
C ALA A 123 -0.62 4.88 6.30
N ALA A 124 -0.51 4.48 5.03
CA ALA A 124 0.63 3.71 4.54
C ALA A 124 1.99 4.41 4.78
N ASN A 125 2.01 5.75 4.83
CA ASN A 125 3.23 6.51 5.06
C ASN A 125 3.80 6.32 6.49
N GLU A 126 3.01 5.86 7.46
CA GLU A 126 3.55 5.51 8.79
C GLU A 126 4.40 4.24 8.77
N LEU A 127 4.33 3.48 7.67
CA LEU A 127 5.13 2.27 7.48
C LEU A 127 6.43 2.54 6.72
N THR A 128 6.60 3.72 6.13
CA THR A 128 7.76 4.05 5.29
C THR A 128 8.90 4.66 6.10
N LEU A 129 10.14 4.39 5.69
CA LEU A 129 11.33 4.94 6.31
C LEU A 129 11.41 6.47 6.15
N THR A 130 11.78 7.17 7.23
CA THR A 130 12.13 8.59 7.17
C THR A 130 13.58 8.73 6.74
N ASP A 131 13.81 8.64 5.43
CA ASP A 131 15.13 8.82 4.80
C ASP A 131 14.97 9.53 3.46
N TRP A 132 16.03 10.19 2.98
CA TRP A 132 16.00 11.01 1.77
C TRP A 132 17.27 10.89 0.94
N ASP A 133 17.13 11.01 -0.37
CA ASP A 133 18.27 11.11 -1.29
C ASP A 133 19.10 12.36 -0.95
N PRO A 134 20.41 12.21 -0.66
CA PRO A 134 21.24 13.34 -0.24
C PRO A 134 21.36 14.43 -1.30
N VAL A 135 21.12 14.13 -2.59
CA VAL A 135 21.23 15.09 -3.69
C VAL A 135 19.93 15.88 -3.87
N SER A 136 18.82 15.19 -4.13
CA SER A 136 17.52 15.80 -4.45
C SER A 136 16.67 16.13 -3.22
N LYS A 137 17.03 15.59 -2.05
CA LYS A 137 16.23 15.65 -0.81
C LYS A 137 14.87 14.97 -0.93
N GLN A 138 14.70 14.08 -1.92
CA GLN A 138 13.47 13.33 -2.10
C GLN A 138 13.38 12.17 -1.10
N PRO A 139 12.24 11.99 -0.43
CA PRO A 139 12.04 10.90 0.51
C PRO A 139 11.88 9.52 -0.15
N ILE A 140 12.31 8.48 0.54
CA ILE A 140 12.24 7.09 0.08
C ILE A 140 10.90 6.45 0.49
N PHE A 141 9.85 6.71 -0.28
CA PHE A 141 8.50 6.18 0.01
C PHE A 141 8.15 4.87 -0.71
N LYS A 142 9.05 4.37 -1.55
CA LYS A 142 8.70 3.30 -2.51
C LYS A 142 8.90 1.90 -2.00
N THR A 143 9.65 1.72 -0.93
CA THR A 143 9.97 0.41 -0.37
C THR A 143 10.12 0.48 1.13
N ALA A 144 9.58 -0.51 1.82
CA ALA A 144 9.86 -0.85 3.21
C ALA A 144 9.83 -2.37 3.38
N ALA A 145 10.47 -2.91 4.41
CA ALA A 145 10.30 -4.31 4.81
C ALA A 145 9.07 -4.42 5.71
N ALA A 146 8.22 -5.40 5.45
CA ALA A 146 6.96 -5.60 6.18
C ALA A 146 6.70 -7.06 6.54
N THR A 147 5.86 -7.25 7.55
CA THR A 147 5.27 -8.54 7.94
C THR A 147 3.76 -8.43 7.95
N LEU A 148 3.09 -9.57 7.82
CA LEU A 148 1.63 -9.67 7.70
C LEU A 148 1.08 -10.56 8.79
N ARG A 149 0.01 -10.11 9.44
CA ARG A 149 -0.72 -10.90 10.44
C ARG A 149 -2.21 -10.78 10.22
N ARG A 150 -2.88 -11.92 9.99
CA ARG A 150 -4.35 -11.96 9.95
C ARG A 150 -4.92 -11.61 11.33
N VAL A 151 -5.84 -10.65 11.38
CA VAL A 151 -6.47 -10.19 12.63
C VAL A 151 -7.96 -10.49 12.70
N GLY A 152 -8.61 -10.80 11.58
CA GLY A 152 -10.02 -11.17 11.57
C GLY A 152 -10.51 -11.66 10.22
N GLY A 153 -11.59 -12.45 10.23
CA GLY A 153 -12.22 -13.02 9.05
C GLY A 153 -13.05 -12.00 8.27
N GLY A 154 -12.75 -11.85 6.98
CA GLY A 154 -13.57 -11.06 6.05
C GLY A 154 -14.88 -11.77 5.75
N ARG A 155 -16.03 -11.20 6.13
CA ARG A 155 -17.35 -11.75 5.72
C ARG A 155 -17.70 -11.42 4.27
N ARG A 156 -16.97 -10.50 3.64
CA ARG A 156 -17.18 -9.99 2.28
C ARG A 156 -15.83 -9.69 1.64
N PRO A 157 -15.73 -9.71 0.29
CA PRO A 157 -14.52 -9.31 -0.41
C PRO A 157 -14.05 -7.91 -0.03
N ALA A 158 -12.76 -7.62 -0.20
CA ALA A 158 -12.26 -6.28 0.05
C ALA A 158 -12.98 -5.29 -0.88
N PRO A 159 -13.46 -4.14 -0.37
CA PRO A 159 -14.02 -3.07 -1.21
C PRO A 159 -12.90 -2.29 -1.92
N ALA A 160 -11.93 -3.03 -2.47
CA ALA A 160 -10.87 -2.52 -3.29
C ALA A 160 -11.37 -2.42 -4.75
N PRO A 161 -10.93 -1.41 -5.50
CA PRO A 161 -11.21 -1.34 -6.93
C PRO A 161 -10.50 -2.43 -7.74
N THR A 162 -10.84 -2.53 -9.02
CA THR A 162 -10.24 -3.50 -9.95
C THR A 162 -9.02 -2.98 -10.73
N ASN A 163 -8.83 -1.66 -10.80
CA ASN A 163 -7.74 -0.98 -11.50
C ASN A 163 -6.75 -0.35 -10.50
N THR A 164 -6.14 -1.21 -9.69
CA THR A 164 -5.21 -0.83 -8.61
C THR A 164 -3.76 -1.13 -9.02
N ALA A 165 -2.88 -1.57 -8.11
CA ALA A 165 -1.48 -1.84 -8.45
C ALA A 165 -1.32 -3.07 -9.36
N SER A 166 -2.19 -4.07 -9.21
CA SER A 166 -2.22 -5.26 -10.06
C SER A 166 -3.64 -5.76 -10.32
N ALA A 167 -3.81 -6.52 -11.40
CA ALA A 167 -5.09 -7.16 -11.74
C ALA A 167 -5.49 -8.21 -10.68
N PRO A 168 -6.78 -8.33 -10.33
CA PRO A 168 -7.29 -9.40 -9.45
C PRO A 168 -7.05 -10.81 -10.03
N VAL A 169 -6.82 -11.81 -9.17
CA VAL A 169 -6.61 -13.21 -9.60
C VAL A 169 -7.94 -13.94 -9.90
N ALA A 170 -9.06 -13.47 -9.34
CA ALA A 170 -10.41 -13.96 -9.68
C ALA A 170 -11.41 -12.81 -9.82
N VAL A 171 -12.34 -12.94 -10.77
CA VAL A 171 -13.53 -12.07 -10.87
C VAL A 171 -14.59 -12.61 -9.92
N ALA A 172 -14.51 -12.28 -8.63
CA ALA A 172 -15.50 -12.75 -7.66
C ALA A 172 -16.02 -11.58 -6.80
N ALA A 173 -17.32 -11.31 -6.99
CA ALA A 173 -18.29 -10.59 -6.17
C ALA A 173 -17.92 -9.16 -5.68
N GLY A 174 -18.64 -8.17 -6.22
CA GLY A 174 -18.90 -6.88 -5.57
C GLY A 174 -17.67 -6.05 -5.22
N THR A 175 -16.86 -5.68 -6.22
CA THR A 175 -15.87 -4.62 -6.02
C THR A 175 -16.55 -3.25 -6.04
N ALA A 176 -16.07 -2.36 -5.17
CA ALA A 176 -16.41 -0.96 -5.26
C ALA A 176 -15.88 -0.42 -6.61
N GLY A 177 -16.77 0.04 -7.49
CA GLY A 177 -16.39 0.65 -8.78
C GLY A 177 -16.39 -0.26 -10.02
N SER A 178 -17.12 -1.39 -10.01
CA SER A 178 -17.54 -2.01 -11.28
C SER A 178 -18.44 -1.01 -12.04
N PRO A 179 -18.27 -0.84 -13.36
CA PRO A 179 -19.09 0.08 -14.17
C PRO A 179 -20.59 -0.28 -14.13
#